data_AF-F4G1V2-F1
#
_entry.id   AF-F4G1V2-F1
#
_cell.length_a   1.000
_cell.length_b   1.000
_cell.length_c   1.000
_cell.angle_alpha   90.00
_cell.angle_beta   90.00
_cell.angle_gamma   90.00
#
_symmetry.space_group_name_H-M   'P 1'
#
loop_
_entity.id
_entity.type
_entity.pdbx_description
1 polymer ?
#
loop_
_entity_poly.entity_id
_entity_poly.type
_entity_poly.pdbx_seq_one_letter_code
_entity_poly.pdbx_strand_id
1 'polypeptide(L)'
;MASHYALFIGGFLLTRRLKLPPLLVVLSILGVVFWHLPLFYALAAGEPAFRTINDVTMLVAGMLAGGASNSLSFSVKILLFIAWMGADSVLSVILIVGWPYYSNSIYSFSPYPISQELITGLVMFGIMTVVFVYVIFTMLRSVFKI
;
A
#
# COMPACT_ATOMS: atom_id res chain seq x y z
N MET A 1 -2.75 6.72 -4.78
CA MET A 1 -2.22 6.54 -3.42
C MET A 1 -3.29 6.49 -2.35
N ALA A 2 -4.00 7.57 -1.99
CA ALA A 2 -5.03 7.49 -0.92
C ALA A 2 -6.11 6.42 -1.18
N SER A 3 -6.59 6.32 -2.42
CA SER A 3 -7.52 5.26 -2.84
C SER A 3 -6.94 3.85 -2.71
N HIS A 4 -5.63 3.68 -2.93
CA HIS A 4 -4.96 2.40 -2.78
C HIS A 4 -5.02 1.89 -1.34
N TYR A 5 -4.74 2.78 -0.38
CA TYR A 5 -4.87 2.45 1.04
C TYR A 5 -6.30 2.08 1.40
N ALA A 6 -7.28 2.87 0.95
CA ALA A 6 -8.68 2.60 1.21
C ALA A 6 -9.13 1.23 0.65
N LEU A 7 -8.76 0.92 -0.60
CA LEU A 7 -9.11 -0.34 -1.26
C LEU A 7 -8.41 -1.54 -0.62
N PHE A 8 -7.11 -1.43 -0.34
CA PHE A 8 -6.35 -2.50 0.29
C PHE A 8 -6.85 -2.79 1.70
N ILE A 9 -6.99 -1.75 2.54
CA ILE A 9 -7.52 -1.89 3.91
C ILE A 9 -8.96 -2.39 3.86
N GLY A 10 -9.79 -1.88 2.95
CA GLY A 10 -11.16 -2.36 2.74
C GLY A 10 -11.20 -3.85 2.43
N GLY A 11 -10.42 -4.30 1.44
CA GLY A 11 -10.28 -5.71 1.10
C GLY A 11 -9.80 -6.55 2.27
N PHE A 12 -8.78 -6.07 2.99
CA PHE A 12 -8.24 -6.72 4.18
C PHE A 12 -9.33 -6.94 5.24
N LEU A 13 -10.12 -5.90 5.54
CA LEU A 13 -11.17 -5.97 6.53
C LEU A 13 -12.33 -6.89 6.11
N LEU A 14 -12.64 -6.98 4.82
CA LEU A 14 -13.70 -7.86 4.28
C LEU A 14 -13.41 -9.34 4.54
N THR A 15 -12.15 -9.76 4.41
CA THR A 15 -11.75 -11.16 4.54
C THR A 15 -10.97 -11.48 5.81
N ARG A 16 -10.73 -10.50 6.70
CA ARG A 16 -9.94 -10.70 7.94
C ARG A 16 -10.42 -11.81 8.87
N ARG A 17 -11.63 -12.34 8.68
CA ARG A 17 -12.19 -13.45 9.47
C ARG A 17 -12.06 -14.81 8.78
N LEU A 18 -11.67 -14.83 7.50
CA LEU A 18 -11.40 -16.04 6.75
C LEU A 18 -10.06 -16.65 7.19
N LYS A 19 -9.87 -17.93 6.88
CA LYS A 19 -8.63 -18.67 7.10
C LYS A 19 -8.11 -19.19 5.76
N LEU A 20 -7.49 -18.30 5.00
CA LEU A 20 -6.87 -18.66 3.74
C LEU A 20 -5.44 -19.19 3.94
N PRO A 21 -4.88 -19.92 2.97
CA PRO A 21 -3.49 -20.37 3.03
C PRO A 21 -2.52 -19.20 3.23
N PRO A 22 -1.53 -19.31 4.14
CA PRO A 22 -0.61 -18.23 4.47
C PRO A 22 0.22 -17.75 3.26
N LEU A 23 0.48 -18.65 2.29
CA LEU A 23 1.23 -18.33 1.07
C LEU A 23 0.54 -17.27 0.20
N LEU A 24 -0.79 -17.08 0.33
CA LEU A 24 -1.50 -16.05 -0.44
C LEU A 24 -1.07 -14.61 -0.07
N VAL A 25 -0.42 -14.42 1.08
CA VAL A 25 0.17 -13.12 1.43
C VAL A 25 1.26 -12.72 0.42
N VAL A 26 1.95 -13.69 -0.18
CA VAL A 26 2.97 -13.43 -1.21
C VAL A 26 2.32 -12.85 -2.46
N LEU A 27 1.19 -13.39 -2.90
CA LEU A 27 0.44 -12.86 -4.05
C LEU A 27 -0.09 -11.45 -3.76
N SER A 28 -0.54 -11.20 -2.53
CA SER A 28 -0.90 -9.84 -2.11
C SER A 28 0.28 -8.89 -2.24
N ILE A 29 1.46 -9.25 -1.73
CA ILE A 29 2.66 -8.40 -1.78
C ILE A 29 3.05 -8.12 -3.23
N LEU A 30 3.09 -9.15 -4.09
CA LEU A 30 3.41 -8.98 -5.51
C LEU A 30 2.42 -8.05 -6.21
N GLY A 31 1.12 -8.19 -5.93
CA GLY A 31 0.10 -7.31 -6.49
C GLY A 31 0.29 -5.86 -6.07
N VAL A 32 0.60 -5.60 -4.81
CA VAL A 32 0.88 -4.24 -4.31
C VAL A 32 2.15 -3.69 -4.93
N VAL A 33 3.27 -4.41 -4.87
CA VAL A 33 4.57 -3.95 -5.40
C VAL A 33 4.50 -3.62 -6.88
N PHE A 34 3.78 -4.44 -7.65
CA PHE A 34 3.61 -4.24 -9.10
C PHE A 34 3.10 -2.83 -9.44
N TRP A 35 2.09 -2.32 -8.73
CA TRP A 35 1.52 -0.99 -8.98
C TRP A 35 2.36 0.17 -8.48
N HIS A 36 3.35 -0.12 -7.66
CA HIS A 36 4.31 0.87 -7.18
C HIS A 36 5.55 0.96 -8.05
N LEU A 37 5.70 0.12 -9.08
CA LEU A 37 6.76 0.28 -10.07
C LEU A 37 6.47 1.52 -10.96
N PRO A 38 7.49 2.29 -11.38
CA PRO A 38 7.29 3.60 -12.01
C PRO A 38 6.35 3.58 -13.23
N LEU A 39 6.53 2.62 -14.14
CA LEU A 39 5.70 2.49 -15.34
C LEU A 39 4.23 2.20 -14.99
N PHE A 40 3.97 1.25 -14.09
CA PHE A 40 2.62 0.83 -13.75
C PHE A 40 1.91 1.87 -12.87
N TYR A 41 2.66 2.59 -12.03
CA TYR A 41 2.19 3.77 -11.32
C TYR A 41 1.66 4.83 -12.30
N ALA A 42 2.47 5.19 -13.31
CA ALA A 42 2.09 6.16 -14.32
C ALA A 42 0.89 5.68 -15.17
N LEU A 43 0.85 4.40 -15.54
CA LEU A 43 -0.26 3.81 -16.30
C LEU A 43 -1.57 3.86 -15.51
N ALA A 44 -1.54 3.48 -14.23
CA ALA A 44 -2.71 3.54 -13.36
C ALA A 44 -3.20 4.97 -13.10
N ALA A 45 -2.34 5.98 -13.31
CA ALA A 45 -2.71 7.38 -13.20
C ALA A 45 -3.31 7.95 -14.50
N GLY A 46 -2.72 7.63 -15.65
CA GLY A 46 -3.09 8.23 -16.94
C GLY A 46 -4.16 7.48 -17.73
N GLU A 47 -4.27 6.16 -17.54
CA GLU A 47 -5.13 5.31 -18.38
C GLU A 47 -6.30 4.68 -17.59
N PRO A 48 -7.57 4.96 -17.94
CA PRO A 48 -8.74 4.47 -17.20
C PRO A 48 -8.83 2.94 -17.08
N ALA A 49 -8.39 2.21 -18.12
CA ALA A 49 -8.36 0.76 -18.11
C ALA A 49 -7.37 0.24 -17.05
N PHE A 50 -6.14 0.76 -17.04
CA PHE A 50 -5.13 0.41 -16.05
C PHE A 50 -5.54 0.86 -14.65
N ARG A 51 -6.21 2.01 -14.53
CA ARG A 51 -6.77 2.48 -13.26
C ARG A 51 -7.78 1.48 -12.68
N THR A 52 -8.66 0.95 -13.52
CA THR A 52 -9.67 -0.03 -13.11
C THR A 52 -9.01 -1.34 -12.66
N ILE A 53 -8.04 -1.84 -13.43
CA ILE A 53 -7.29 -3.06 -13.09
C ILE A 53 -6.54 -2.86 -11.77
N ASN A 54 -5.90 -1.70 -11.60
CA ASN A 54 -5.23 -1.31 -10.36
C ASN A 54 -6.19 -1.33 -9.16
N ASP A 55 -7.36 -0.71 -9.27
CA ASP A 55 -8.29 -0.62 -8.14
C ASP A 55 -8.85 -2.01 -7.76
N VAL A 56 -9.17 -2.85 -8.76
CA VAL A 56 -9.60 -4.24 -8.54
C VAL A 56 -8.51 -5.08 -7.90
N THR A 57 -7.29 -5.03 -8.44
CA THR A 57 -6.17 -5.83 -7.93
C THR A 57 -5.73 -5.39 -6.54
N MET A 58 -5.82 -4.10 -6.20
CA MET A 58 -5.56 -3.62 -4.84
C MET A 58 -6.60 -4.08 -3.83
N LEU A 59 -7.88 -4.10 -4.22
CA LEU A 59 -8.93 -4.69 -3.39
C LEU A 59 -8.68 -6.20 -3.17
N VAL A 60 -8.39 -6.94 -4.25
CA VAL A 60 -8.10 -8.38 -4.20
C VAL A 60 -6.85 -8.66 -3.37
N ALA A 61 -5.78 -7.89 -3.52
CA ALA A 61 -4.57 -8.01 -2.71
C ALA A 61 -4.90 -7.84 -1.22
N GLY A 62 -5.67 -6.80 -0.89
CA GLY A 62 -6.21 -6.61 0.46
C GLY A 62 -6.95 -7.85 0.97
N MET A 63 -7.87 -8.39 0.17
CA MET A 63 -8.63 -9.61 0.51
C MET A 63 -7.73 -10.83 0.76
N LEU A 64 -6.68 -11.01 -0.05
CA LEU A 64 -5.72 -12.11 0.13
C LEU A 64 -4.92 -11.94 1.42
N ALA A 65 -4.40 -10.74 1.70
CA ALA A 65 -3.69 -10.44 2.94
C ALA A 65 -4.59 -10.62 4.18
N GLY A 66 -5.82 -10.09 4.13
CA GLY A 66 -6.80 -10.19 5.21
C GLY A 66 -7.13 -11.65 5.54
N GLY A 67 -7.48 -12.44 4.53
CA GLY A 67 -7.84 -13.85 4.71
C GLY A 67 -6.67 -14.73 5.12
N ALA A 68 -5.45 -14.43 4.67
CA ALA A 68 -4.25 -15.15 5.09
C ALA A 68 -3.80 -14.75 6.51
N SER A 69 -4.14 -13.54 6.97
CA SER A 69 -3.59 -12.97 8.22
C SER A 69 -3.87 -13.82 9.46
N ASN A 70 -5.01 -14.52 9.55
CA ASN A 70 -5.31 -15.37 10.71
C ASN A 70 -4.44 -16.62 10.80
N SER A 71 -3.89 -17.06 9.67
CA SER A 71 -3.03 -18.24 9.56
C SER A 71 -1.55 -17.92 9.86
N LEU A 72 -1.19 -16.64 9.99
CA LEU A 72 0.18 -16.18 10.25
C LEU A 72 0.47 -16.09 11.75
N SER A 73 1.70 -16.41 12.13
CA SER A 73 2.19 -16.16 13.49
C SER A 73 2.29 -14.66 13.77
N PHE A 74 2.20 -14.27 15.04
CA PHE A 74 2.28 -12.87 15.45
C PHE A 74 3.57 -12.19 14.97
N SER A 75 4.72 -12.87 15.09
CA SER A 75 6.01 -12.35 14.63
C SER A 75 6.02 -12.06 13.14
N VAL A 76 5.42 -12.93 12.32
CA VAL A 76 5.33 -12.70 10.86
C VAL A 76 4.44 -11.50 10.56
N LYS A 77 3.34 -11.31 11.28
CA LYS A 77 2.48 -10.12 11.11
C LYS A 77 3.23 -8.83 11.41
N ILE A 78 4.02 -8.80 12.49
CA ILE A 78 4.86 -7.65 12.83
C ILE A 78 5.89 -7.39 11.73
N LEU A 79 6.60 -8.42 11.26
CA LEU A 79 7.59 -8.28 10.20
C LEU A 79 6.97 -7.73 8.91
N LEU A 80 5.80 -8.26 8.51
CA LEU A 80 5.07 -7.77 7.34
C LEU A 80 4.60 -6.32 7.52
N PHE A 81 4.14 -5.96 8.72
CA PHE A 81 3.75 -4.60 9.03
C PHE A 81 4.93 -3.63 8.92
N ILE A 82 6.08 -3.97 9.52
CA ILE A 82 7.31 -3.17 9.43
C ILE A 82 7.78 -3.07 7.97
N ALA A 83 7.74 -4.17 7.22
CA ALA A 83 8.14 -4.19 5.82
C ALA A 83 7.24 -3.30 4.95
N TRP A 84 5.92 -3.35 5.16
CA TRP A 84 4.97 -2.46 4.48
C TRP A 84 5.24 -1.00 4.80
N MET A 85 5.34 -0.65 6.08
CA MET A 85 5.66 0.71 6.54
C MET A 85 6.98 1.23 5.96
N GLY A 86 8.00 0.37 5.92
CA GLY A 86 9.31 0.70 5.36
C GLY A 86 9.26 0.93 3.85
N ALA A 87 8.61 0.03 3.11
CA ALA A 87 8.48 0.14 1.65
C ALA A 87 7.73 1.42 1.24
N ASP A 88 6.62 1.73 1.91
CA ASP A 88 5.84 2.94 1.61
C ASP A 88 6.59 4.22 2.00
N SER A 89 7.40 4.17 3.06
CA SER A 89 8.27 5.29 3.44
C SER A 89 9.35 5.54 2.37
N VAL A 90 9.96 4.49 1.84
CA VAL A 90 10.93 4.60 0.73
C VAL A 90 10.26 5.22 -0.50
N LEU A 91 9.09 4.73 -0.90
CA LEU A 91 8.37 5.29 -2.02
C LEU A 91 7.96 6.75 -1.77
N SER A 92 7.49 7.08 -0.57
CA SER A 92 7.16 8.45 -0.19
C SER A 92 8.36 9.39 -0.35
N VAL A 93 9.55 8.98 0.07
CA VAL A 93 10.78 9.78 -0.10
C VAL A 93 11.12 9.96 -1.57
N ILE A 94 11.01 8.89 -2.37
CA ILE A 94 11.20 8.95 -3.82
C ILE A 94 10.30 10.00 -4.48
N LEU A 95 9.02 10.05 -4.09
CA LEU A 95 8.05 11.02 -4.62
C LEU A 95 8.34 12.44 -4.11
N ILE A 96 8.72 12.61 -2.83
CA ILE A 96 9.08 13.90 -2.24
C ILE A 96 10.29 14.54 -2.93
N VAL A 97 11.32 13.74 -3.25
CA VAL A 97 12.49 14.20 -4.00
C VAL A 97 12.15 14.49 -5.48
N GLY A 98 10.95 14.11 -5.93
CA GLY A 98 10.49 14.38 -7.29
C GLY A 98 11.22 13.54 -8.33
N TRP A 99 11.46 12.25 -8.05
CA TRP A 99 12.20 11.39 -8.97
C TRP A 99 11.48 11.30 -10.35
N PRO A 100 12.13 11.68 -11.48
CA PRO A 100 11.47 11.86 -12.77
C PRO A 100 10.64 10.67 -13.26
N TYR A 101 11.04 9.44 -12.92
CA TYR A 101 10.39 8.20 -13.34
C TYR A 101 8.95 8.05 -12.85
N TYR A 102 8.50 8.79 -11.83
CA TYR A 102 7.11 8.74 -11.38
C TYR A 102 6.23 9.83 -12.00
N SER A 103 6.77 10.64 -12.91
CA SER A 103 6.09 11.83 -13.43
C SER A 103 5.99 11.85 -14.94
N ASN A 104 5.29 12.88 -15.44
CA ASN A 104 5.13 13.15 -16.86
C ASN A 104 6.42 13.56 -17.58
N SER A 105 7.52 13.77 -16.87
CA SER A 105 8.83 14.04 -17.50
C SER A 105 9.40 12.81 -18.22
N ILE A 106 9.10 11.60 -17.73
CA ILE A 106 9.52 10.34 -18.35
C ILE A 106 8.36 9.69 -19.10
N TYR A 107 7.15 9.72 -18.51
CA TYR A 107 5.96 9.11 -19.08
C TYR A 107 4.95 10.17 -19.52
N SER A 108 4.96 10.57 -20.79
CA SER A 108 4.13 11.68 -21.30
C SER A 108 2.62 11.50 -21.12
N PHE A 109 2.15 10.26 -20.98
CA PHE A 109 0.75 9.93 -20.68
C PHE A 109 0.38 10.09 -19.19
N SER A 110 1.36 10.23 -18.29
CA SER A 110 1.11 10.48 -16.88
C SER A 110 0.49 11.87 -16.69
N PRO A 111 -0.59 12.03 -15.92
CA PRO A 111 -1.19 13.32 -15.66
C PRO A 111 -0.40 14.13 -14.61
N TYR A 112 0.58 13.53 -13.94
CA TYR A 112 1.24 14.12 -12.79
C TYR A 112 2.56 14.81 -13.16
N PRO A 113 2.66 16.14 -12.98
CA PRO A 113 3.95 16.83 -13.02
C PRO A 113 4.78 16.51 -11.77
N ILE A 114 6.10 16.70 -11.87
CA ILE A 114 7.05 16.49 -10.75
C ILE A 114 6.60 17.21 -9.46
N SER A 115 6.05 18.42 -9.58
CA SER A 115 5.56 19.21 -8.44
C SER A 115 4.38 18.56 -7.70
N GLN A 116 3.57 17.75 -8.38
CA GLN A 116 2.45 17.04 -7.77
C GLN A 116 2.91 15.80 -6.99
N GLU A 117 4.01 15.15 -7.40
CA GLU A 117 4.56 14.00 -6.71
C GLU A 117 5.02 14.35 -5.28
N LEU A 118 5.51 15.56 -5.07
CA LEU A 118 5.82 16.06 -3.72
C LEU A 118 4.61 15.97 -2.79
N ILE A 119 3.45 16.47 -3.24
CA ILE A 119 2.22 16.46 -2.46
C ILE A 119 1.76 15.01 -2.23
N THR A 120 1.83 14.16 -3.26
CA THR A 120 1.49 12.74 -3.16
C THR A 120 2.34 12.05 -2.10
N GLY A 121 3.65 12.25 -2.13
CA GLY A 121 4.58 11.70 -1.14
C GLY A 121 4.29 12.17 0.28
N LEU A 122 4.07 13.48 0.49
CA LEU A 122 3.71 14.02 1.82
C LEU A 122 2.39 13.43 2.35
N VAL A 123 1.38 13.27 1.49
CA VAL A 123 0.10 12.65 1.86
C VAL A 123 0.31 11.18 2.23
N MET A 124 1.08 10.42 1.46
CA MET A 124 1.40 9.03 1.79
C MET A 124 2.10 8.92 3.14
N PHE A 125 3.13 9.74 3.37
CA PHE A 125 3.86 9.77 4.65
C PHE A 125 2.92 10.05 5.83
N GLY A 126 2.02 11.03 5.68
CA GLY A 126 1.03 11.37 6.69
C GLY A 126 0.08 10.23 7.00
N ILE A 127 -0.52 9.59 5.98
CA ILE A 127 -1.43 8.45 6.16
C ILE A 127 -0.71 7.30 6.86
N MET A 128 0.49 6.95 6.41
CA MET A 128 1.29 5.87 7.00
C MET A 128 1.66 6.18 8.46
N THR A 129 2.02 7.42 8.78
CA THR A 129 2.30 7.82 10.16
C THR A 129 1.09 7.63 11.08
N VAL A 130 -0.11 8.02 10.62
CA VAL A 130 -1.34 7.83 11.40
C VAL A 130 -1.63 6.35 11.62
N VAL A 131 -1.51 5.53 10.57
CA VAL A 131 -1.69 4.07 10.68
C VAL A 131 -0.68 3.47 11.65
N PHE A 132 0.58 3.87 11.57
CA PHE A 132 1.65 3.42 12.47
C PHE A 132 1.34 3.74 13.92
N VAL A 133 1.06 5.00 14.23
CA VAL A 133 0.73 5.44 15.59
C VAL A 133 -0.49 4.68 16.12
N TYR A 134 -1.54 4.52 15.30
CA TYR A 134 -2.73 3.77 15.69
C TYR A 134 -2.42 2.30 16.02
N VAL A 135 -1.66 1.61 15.18
CA VAL A 135 -1.32 0.20 15.38
C VAL A 135 -0.42 0.01 16.60
N ILE A 136 0.63 0.84 16.75
CA ILE A 136 1.52 0.79 17.92
C ILE A 136 0.76 1.09 19.19
N PHE A 137 -0.07 2.14 19.21
CA PHE A 137 -0.87 2.48 20.38
C PHE A 137 -1.83 1.34 20.76
N THR A 138 -2.49 0.73 19.78
CA THR A 138 -3.38 -0.42 20.00
C THR A 138 -2.61 -1.64 20.54
N MET A 139 -1.40 -1.88 20.03
CA MET A 139 -0.53 -2.96 20.50
C MET A 139 -0.09 -2.72 21.95
N LEU A 140 0.40 -1.53 22.27
CA LEU A 140 0.80 -1.15 23.63
C LEU A 140 -0.39 -1.29 24.59
N ARG A 141 -1.56 -0.81 24.18
CA ARG A 141 -2.80 -0.94 24.95
C ARG A 141 -3.12 -2.40 25.27
N SER A 142 -3.00 -3.30 24.28
CA SER A 142 -3.22 -4.73 24.48
C SER A 142 -2.18 -5.39 25.39
N VAL A 143 -0.93 -4.95 25.36
CA VAL A 143 0.16 -5.51 26.17
C VAL A 143 0.06 -5.03 27.62
N PHE A 144 -0.19 -3.74 27.83
CA PHE A 144 -0.22 -3.11 29.16
C PHE A 144 -1.62 -3.05 29.80
N LYS A 145 -2.68 -3.50 29.10
CA LYS A 145 -4.08 -3.49 29.56
C LYS A 145 -4.59 -2.10 30.01
N ILE A 146 -4.12 -1.05 29.31
CA ILE A 146 -4.61 0.34 29.45
C ILE A 146 -5.88 0.50 28.58
#